data_AF-C6HG83-F1
#
_entry.id   AF-C6HG83-F1
#
_cell.length_a   1.000
_cell.length_b   1.000
_cell.length_c   1.000
_cell.angle_alpha   90.00
_cell.angle_beta   90.00
_cell.angle_gamma   90.00
#
_symmetry.space_group_name_H-M   'P 1'
#
loop_
_entity.id
_entity.type
_entity.pdbx_description
1 polymer ?
#
loop_
_entity_poly.entity_id
_entity_poly.type
_entity_poly.pdbx_seq_one_letter_code
_entity_poly.pdbx_strand_id
1 'polypeptide(L)'
;MTRTSHSKTKSKRTPGSISHGRPPTAIRKPAASLSAKATRTLIRAHHQLHKARARALAEKNEALVRDLDRQIAAHGGLESYQLASKKGQSKERGGDSSKVLVEWLAPVFEELNLQWRKPQNQGGGASGANGTGDGKGDPKAEKGEETPRRPPPLRLLEVGALSTSNTCSRVGLLDVTRIDLHSQEKGILQQDFMERPLPTCDEEKFHIISLSLVLNYVSNSASRGQMLKRTTAKCAR
;
A
#
# COMPACT_ATOMS: atom_id res chain seq x y z
N MET A 1 -62.76 26.93 50.97
CA MET A 1 -61.29 26.87 51.14
C MET A 1 -60.75 25.71 50.33
N THR A 2 -60.16 25.95 49.15
CA THR A 2 -59.23 25.02 48.47
C THR A 2 -58.47 25.80 47.40
N ARG A 3 -57.21 26.14 47.69
CA ARG A 3 -56.26 26.79 46.77
C ARG A 3 -55.54 25.69 45.99
N THR A 4 -55.68 25.66 44.66
CA THR A 4 -54.90 24.78 43.77
C THR A 4 -53.63 25.50 43.30
N SER A 5 -52.48 25.06 43.80
CA SER A 5 -51.14 25.54 43.47
C SER A 5 -50.65 24.92 42.16
N HIS A 6 -50.43 25.74 41.12
CA HIS A 6 -49.77 25.32 39.89
C HIS A 6 -48.25 25.61 39.98
N SER A 7 -47.47 24.55 40.15
CA SER A 7 -46.00 24.57 40.11
C SER A 7 -45.50 24.75 38.67
N LYS A 8 -44.70 25.79 38.41
CA LYS A 8 -44.01 26.02 37.12
C LYS A 8 -42.65 25.31 37.12
N THR A 9 -42.52 24.23 36.36
CA THR A 9 -41.25 23.55 36.09
C THR A 9 -40.38 24.38 35.12
N LYS A 10 -39.21 24.81 35.58
CA LYS A 10 -38.19 25.50 34.76
C LYS A 10 -37.41 24.46 33.92
N SER A 11 -37.54 24.53 32.59
CA SER A 11 -36.74 23.72 31.66
C SER A 11 -35.27 24.19 31.66
N LYS A 12 -34.33 23.26 31.93
CA LYS A 12 -32.88 23.49 31.83
C LYS A 12 -32.47 23.55 30.36
N ARG A 13 -32.01 24.71 29.89
CA ARG A 13 -31.37 24.87 28.58
C ARG A 13 -30.02 24.14 28.56
N THR A 14 -29.85 23.21 27.61
CA THR A 14 -28.55 22.61 27.31
C THR A 14 -27.64 23.64 26.62
N PRO A 15 -26.33 23.69 26.94
CA PRO A 15 -25.41 24.59 26.24
C PRO A 15 -25.23 24.15 24.79
N GLY A 16 -25.38 25.09 23.86
CA GLY A 16 -25.15 24.86 22.43
C GLY A 16 -23.69 24.53 22.12
N SER A 17 -23.48 23.81 21.02
CA SER A 17 -22.16 23.44 20.51
C SER A 17 -21.23 24.66 20.30
N ILE A 18 -19.98 24.54 20.74
CA ILE A 18 -18.91 25.57 20.67
C ILE A 18 -18.49 25.85 19.20
N SER A 19 -19.12 25.18 18.22
CA SER A 19 -18.79 25.31 16.79
C SER A 19 -19.21 26.63 16.14
N HIS A 20 -20.01 27.47 16.81
CA HIS A 20 -20.55 28.70 16.22
C HIS A 20 -19.62 29.93 16.28
N GLY A 21 -18.42 29.82 16.87
CA GLY A 21 -17.52 30.97 17.09
C GLY A 21 -16.29 31.05 16.18
N ARG A 22 -16.09 30.15 15.22
CA ARG A 22 -14.90 30.20 14.36
C ARG A 22 -15.14 31.12 13.15
N PRO A 23 -14.26 32.11 12.89
CA PRO A 23 -14.35 32.93 11.69
C PRO A 23 -14.21 32.03 10.45
N PRO A 24 -14.90 32.33 9.34
CA PRO A 24 -14.79 31.52 8.13
C PRO A 24 -13.41 31.78 7.53
N THR A 25 -12.43 30.94 7.84
CA THR A 25 -11.23 30.88 7.01
C THR A 25 -11.65 30.33 5.66
N ALA A 26 -11.79 31.23 4.69
CA ALA A 26 -11.94 30.91 3.30
C ALA A 26 -10.65 30.21 2.82
N ILE A 27 -10.59 28.90 3.06
CA ILE A 27 -9.65 28.00 2.39
C ILE A 27 -10.56 27.13 1.54
N ARG A 28 -10.49 27.34 0.22
CA ARG A 28 -11.21 26.57 -0.81
C ARG A 28 -11.39 25.14 -0.31
N LYS A 29 -12.63 24.69 -0.08
CA LYS A 29 -12.88 23.30 0.31
C LYS A 29 -12.16 22.44 -0.73
N PRO A 30 -11.17 21.62 -0.36
CA PRO A 30 -10.55 20.73 -1.33
C PRO A 30 -11.67 19.92 -1.96
N ALA A 31 -11.62 19.75 -3.29
CA ALA A 31 -12.60 18.93 -4.01
C ALA A 31 -12.83 17.65 -3.21
N ALA A 32 -14.10 17.34 -2.90
CA ALA A 32 -14.44 16.32 -1.93
C ALA A 32 -13.84 14.98 -2.36
N SER A 33 -12.68 14.63 -1.80
CA SER A 33 -12.03 13.36 -2.11
C SER A 33 -12.93 12.24 -1.57
N LEU A 34 -13.00 11.11 -2.29
CA LEU A 34 -13.83 9.97 -1.89
C LEU A 34 -13.65 9.65 -0.39
N SER A 35 -14.77 9.58 0.32
CA SER A 35 -14.77 9.20 1.73
C SER A 35 -14.26 7.76 1.88
N ALA A 36 -13.68 7.42 3.03
CA ALA A 36 -13.22 6.04 3.28
C ALA A 36 -14.35 5.02 3.10
N LYS A 37 -15.59 5.39 3.45
CA LYS A 37 -16.77 4.56 3.24
C LYS A 37 -17.04 4.37 1.74
N ALA A 38 -17.05 5.45 0.95
CA ALA A 38 -17.28 5.38 -0.49
C ALA A 38 -16.18 4.57 -1.21
N THR A 39 -14.91 4.84 -0.91
CA THR A 39 -13.75 4.10 -1.45
C THR A 39 -13.87 2.60 -1.15
N ARG A 40 -14.16 2.23 0.11
CA ARG A 40 -14.33 0.82 0.51
C ARG A 40 -15.51 0.16 -0.21
N THR A 41 -16.64 0.85 -0.33
CA THR A 41 -17.81 0.33 -1.04
C THR A 41 -17.49 0.08 -2.51
N LEU A 42 -16.82 1.02 -3.17
CA LEU A 42 -16.40 0.89 -4.56
C LEU A 42 -15.44 -0.29 -4.74
N ILE A 43 -14.39 -0.38 -3.92
CA ILE A 43 -13.45 -1.50 -3.92
C ILE A 43 -14.22 -2.82 -3.81
N ARG A 44 -15.08 -2.97 -2.79
CA ARG A 44 -15.87 -4.19 -2.55
C ARG A 44 -16.78 -4.56 -3.72
N ALA A 45 -17.48 -3.58 -4.32
CA ALA A 45 -18.34 -3.82 -5.46
C ALA A 45 -17.54 -4.37 -6.65
N HIS A 46 -16.43 -3.72 -6.99
CA HIS A 46 -15.52 -4.19 -8.04
C HIS A 46 -14.99 -5.60 -7.78
N HIS A 47 -14.56 -5.90 -6.56
CA HIS A 47 -14.14 -7.26 -6.19
C HIS A 47 -15.23 -8.31 -6.42
N GLN A 48 -16.45 -8.02 -5.98
CA GLN A 48 -17.58 -8.93 -6.12
C GLN A 48 -17.92 -9.17 -7.58
N LEU A 49 -17.96 -8.10 -8.39
CA LEU A 49 -18.22 -8.16 -9.81
C LEU A 49 -17.13 -8.93 -10.57
N HIS A 50 -15.85 -8.63 -10.35
CA HIS A 50 -14.75 -9.35 -10.98
C HIS A 50 -14.72 -10.83 -10.59
N LYS A 51 -15.03 -11.17 -9.33
CA LYS A 51 -15.12 -12.56 -8.89
C LYS A 51 -16.32 -13.28 -9.50
N ALA A 52 -17.47 -12.61 -9.61
CA ALA A 52 -18.63 -13.16 -10.30
C ALA A 52 -18.32 -13.38 -11.78
N ARG A 53 -17.65 -12.43 -12.43
CA ARG A 53 -17.26 -12.49 -13.83
C ARG A 53 -16.31 -13.65 -14.10
N ALA A 54 -15.30 -13.83 -13.25
CA ALA A 54 -14.36 -14.95 -13.34
C ALA A 54 -15.07 -16.32 -13.23
N ARG A 55 -16.10 -16.43 -12.38
CA ARG A 55 -16.92 -17.65 -12.30
C ARG A 55 -17.76 -17.86 -13.55
N ALA A 56 -18.43 -16.82 -14.03
CA ALA A 56 -19.24 -16.88 -15.25
C ALA A 56 -18.39 -17.28 -16.48
N LEU A 57 -17.15 -16.80 -16.58
CA LEU A 57 -16.20 -17.23 -17.61
C LEU A 57 -15.84 -18.71 -17.49
N ALA A 58 -15.57 -19.20 -16.28
CA ALA A 58 -15.27 -20.61 -16.05
C ALA A 58 -16.46 -21.53 -16.40
N GLU A 59 -17.69 -21.04 -16.20
CA GLU A 59 -18.95 -21.71 -16.55
C GLU A 59 -19.36 -21.50 -18.02
N LYS A 60 -18.59 -20.73 -18.81
CA LYS A 60 -18.89 -20.35 -20.20
C LYS A 60 -20.24 -19.66 -20.37
N ASN A 61 -20.71 -18.94 -19.35
CA ASN A 61 -21.95 -18.18 -19.38
C ASN A 61 -21.73 -16.78 -19.96
N GLU A 62 -21.65 -16.70 -21.28
CA GLU A 62 -21.38 -15.46 -22.02
C GLU A 62 -22.40 -14.34 -21.76
N ALA A 63 -23.66 -14.69 -21.52
CA ALA A 63 -24.70 -13.70 -21.24
C ALA A 63 -24.46 -13.00 -19.90
N LEU A 64 -24.12 -13.77 -18.87
CA LEU A 64 -23.79 -13.23 -17.54
C LEU A 64 -22.49 -12.43 -17.56
N VAL A 65 -21.48 -12.88 -18.32
CA VAL A 65 -20.22 -12.12 -18.48
C VAL A 65 -20.50 -10.73 -19.06
N ARG A 66 -21.29 -10.63 -20.13
CA ARG A 66 -21.65 -9.33 -20.73
C ARG A 66 -22.40 -8.42 -19.77
N ASP A 67 -23.29 -8.97 -18.95
CA ASP A 67 -24.02 -8.18 -17.96
C ASP A 67 -23.10 -7.65 -16.86
N LEU A 68 -22.22 -8.52 -16.33
CA LEU A 68 -21.23 -8.13 -15.33
C LEU A 68 -20.23 -7.10 -15.87
N ASP A 69 -19.82 -7.21 -17.14
CA ASP A 69 -18.97 -6.22 -17.79
C ASP A 69 -19.67 -4.85 -17.88
N ARG A 70 -20.97 -4.82 -18.20
CA ARG A 70 -21.76 -3.58 -18.15
C ARG A 70 -21.80 -2.98 -16.75
N GLN A 71 -21.97 -3.81 -15.72
CA GLN A 71 -21.97 -3.35 -14.32
C GLN A 71 -20.60 -2.79 -13.92
N ILE A 72 -19.50 -3.46 -14.26
CA ILE A 72 -18.13 -3.00 -13.99
C ILE A 72 -17.91 -1.63 -14.65
N ALA A 73 -18.31 -1.47 -15.92
CA ALA A 73 -18.23 -0.20 -16.62
C ALA A 73 -19.07 0.90 -15.96
N ALA A 74 -20.30 0.59 -15.54
CA ALA A 74 -21.16 1.53 -14.81
C ALA A 74 -20.57 1.97 -13.46
N HIS A 75 -19.74 1.13 -12.84
CA HIS A 75 -18.99 1.44 -11.63
C HIS A 75 -17.64 2.16 -11.90
N GLY A 76 -17.46 2.73 -13.09
CA GLY A 76 -16.26 3.49 -13.48
C GLY A 76 -15.08 2.62 -13.93
N GLY A 77 -15.31 1.32 -14.12
CA GLY A 77 -14.33 0.40 -14.66
C GLY A 77 -13.06 0.24 -13.81
N LEU A 78 -12.04 -0.34 -14.44
CA LEU A 78 -10.76 -0.67 -13.82
C LEU A 78 -10.02 0.57 -13.29
N GLU A 79 -10.08 1.69 -14.01
CA GLU A 79 -9.40 2.93 -13.60
C GLU A 79 -9.96 3.47 -12.28
N SER A 80 -11.28 3.52 -12.13
CA SER A 80 -11.93 3.97 -10.89
C SER A 80 -11.58 3.06 -9.72
N TYR A 81 -11.56 1.75 -9.95
CA TYR A 81 -11.12 0.77 -8.97
C TYR A 81 -9.66 0.99 -8.54
N GLN A 82 -8.75 1.20 -9.49
CA GLN A 82 -7.34 1.44 -9.18
C GLN A 82 -7.12 2.75 -8.42
N LEU A 83 -7.79 3.82 -8.83
CA LEU A 83 -7.73 5.10 -8.12
C LEU A 83 -8.22 4.94 -6.68
N ALA A 84 -9.32 4.22 -6.48
CA ALA A 84 -9.85 3.92 -5.16
C ALA A 84 -8.87 3.06 -4.34
N SER A 85 -8.23 2.08 -4.94
CA SER A 85 -7.24 1.21 -4.27
C SER A 85 -5.99 1.99 -3.85
N LYS A 86 -5.42 2.80 -4.76
CA LYS A 86 -4.31 3.72 -4.45
C LYS A 86 -4.70 4.70 -3.33
N LYS A 87 -5.91 5.27 -3.37
CA LYS A 87 -6.41 6.15 -2.32
C LYS A 87 -6.61 5.42 -0.99
N GLY A 88 -7.03 4.16 -1.01
CA GLY A 88 -7.19 3.32 0.17
C GLY A 88 -5.86 3.03 0.87
N GLN A 89 -4.76 3.02 0.13
CA GLN A 89 -3.39 2.82 0.63
C GLN A 89 -2.67 4.14 0.96
N SER A 90 -3.36 5.29 0.90
CA SER A 90 -2.73 6.57 1.20
C SER A 90 -2.33 6.67 2.68
N LYS A 91 -1.33 7.51 2.98
CA LYS A 91 -0.86 7.70 4.37
C LYS A 91 -1.99 8.18 5.29
N GLU A 92 -2.88 9.03 4.81
CA GLU A 92 -4.06 9.50 5.56
C GLU A 92 -5.09 8.39 5.82
N ARG A 93 -4.99 7.27 5.09
CA ARG A 93 -5.83 6.08 5.23
C ARG A 93 -5.11 4.92 5.92
N GLY A 94 -3.94 5.16 6.51
CA GLY A 94 -3.15 4.17 7.24
C GLY A 94 -1.95 3.63 6.47
N GLY A 95 -1.75 4.03 5.21
CA GLY A 95 -0.65 3.56 4.36
C GLY A 95 -0.90 2.18 3.76
N ASP A 96 0.03 1.73 2.93
CA ASP A 96 0.00 0.40 2.34
C ASP A 96 0.52 -0.67 3.33
N SER A 97 0.27 -1.94 3.01
CA SER A 97 0.62 -3.08 3.86
C SER A 97 2.10 -3.46 3.83
N SER A 98 2.90 -2.95 2.89
CA SER A 98 4.32 -3.25 2.80
C SER A 98 5.09 -2.74 4.03
N LYS A 99 4.56 -1.75 4.75
CA LYS A 99 5.11 -1.31 6.05
C LYS A 99 5.14 -2.43 7.09
N VAL A 100 4.11 -3.27 7.12
CA VAL A 100 3.98 -4.37 8.08
C VAL A 100 4.98 -5.46 7.72
N LEU A 101 5.13 -5.75 6.43
CA LEU A 101 6.15 -6.69 5.95
C LEU A 101 7.56 -6.23 6.34
N VAL A 102 7.90 -4.95 6.14
CA VAL A 102 9.21 -4.42 6.53
C VAL A 102 9.43 -4.50 8.04
N GLU A 103 8.40 -4.24 8.86
CA GLU A 103 8.49 -4.43 10.30
C GLU A 103 8.73 -5.90 10.69
N TRP A 104 8.12 -6.86 9.99
CA TRP A 104 8.36 -8.29 10.21
C TRP A 104 9.73 -8.76 9.75
N LEU A 105 10.34 -8.09 8.76
CA LEU A 105 11.69 -8.39 8.29
C LEU A 105 12.79 -7.79 9.18
N ALA A 106 12.45 -6.88 10.10
CA ALA A 106 13.42 -6.25 11.01
C ALA A 106 14.35 -7.25 11.73
N PRO A 107 13.85 -8.30 12.43
CA PRO A 107 14.72 -9.28 13.06
C PRO A 107 15.59 -10.05 12.06
N VAL A 108 15.08 -10.34 10.86
CA VAL A 108 15.85 -11.02 9.80
C VAL A 108 17.00 -10.15 9.31
N PHE A 109 16.79 -8.83 9.20
CA PHE A 109 17.87 -7.90 8.87
C PHE A 109 18.95 -7.90 9.96
N GLU A 110 18.57 -7.92 11.23
CA GLU A 110 19.51 -8.00 12.35
C GLU A 110 20.31 -9.31 12.35
N GLU A 111 19.65 -10.46 12.14
CA GLU A 111 20.28 -11.79 12.03
C GLU A 111 21.29 -11.86 10.88
N LEU A 112 21.01 -11.18 9.77
CA LEU A 112 21.90 -11.08 8.61
C LEU A 112 22.95 -9.96 8.74
N ASN A 113 23.05 -9.32 9.91
CA ASN A 113 23.94 -8.19 10.19
C ASN A 113 23.75 -7.02 9.20
N LEU A 114 22.52 -6.86 8.70
CA LEU A 114 22.10 -5.77 7.83
C LEU A 114 21.59 -4.61 8.71
N GLN A 115 22.26 -3.47 8.63
CA GLN A 115 21.92 -2.29 9.42
C GLN A 115 20.64 -1.61 8.90
N TRP A 116 19.48 -2.14 9.27
CA TRP A 116 18.20 -1.48 9.05
C TRP A 116 17.95 -0.45 10.16
N ARG A 117 17.50 0.75 9.78
CA ARG A 117 17.02 1.75 10.72
C ARG A 117 15.58 2.09 10.38
N LYS A 118 14.71 2.13 11.39
CA LYS A 118 13.33 2.59 11.20
C LYS A 118 13.33 4.00 10.59
N PRO A 119 12.55 4.24 9.52
CA PRO A 119 12.39 5.59 8.99
C PRO A 119 11.81 6.49 10.11
N GLN A 120 12.54 7.54 10.50
CA GLN A 120 12.00 8.53 11.42
C GLN A 120 10.80 9.23 10.78
N ASN A 121 9.73 9.39 11.56
CA ASN A 121 8.57 10.16 11.15
C ASN A 121 9.03 11.62 11.00
N GLN A 122 9.08 12.16 9.78
CA GLN A 122 9.48 13.55 9.54
C GLN A 122 8.41 14.50 10.13
N GLY A 123 8.57 14.84 11.40
CA GLY A 123 8.08 16.09 11.96
C GLY A 123 9.05 17.20 11.58
N GLY A 124 8.53 18.28 10.99
CA GLY A 124 9.33 19.40 10.52
C GLY A 124 10.20 20.01 11.63
N GLY A 125 11.45 20.29 11.28
CA GLY A 125 12.41 20.93 12.16
C GLY A 125 13.67 21.25 11.37
N ALA A 126 13.66 22.40 10.68
CA ALA A 126 14.87 23.02 10.18
C ALA A 126 15.59 23.68 11.37
N SER A 127 16.81 23.26 11.64
CA SER A 127 17.81 24.04 12.38
C SER A 127 19.19 23.41 12.27
N GLY A 128 20.21 24.24 12.08
CA GLY A 128 21.61 23.85 12.26
C GLY A 128 22.55 24.35 11.17
N ALA A 129 22.81 25.66 11.15
CA ALA A 129 23.94 26.26 10.46
C ALA A 129 25.26 26.04 11.25
N ASN A 130 26.38 25.98 10.51
CA ASN A 130 27.79 26.29 10.83
C ASN A 130 28.71 25.23 10.20
N GLY A 131 29.84 25.53 9.57
CA GLY A 131 30.56 26.78 9.41
C GLY A 131 31.76 26.56 8.49
N THR A 132 32.31 27.67 8.02
CA THR A 132 33.50 27.85 7.20
C THR A 132 34.78 27.22 7.76
N GLY A 133 35.66 26.75 6.87
CA GLY A 133 37.02 26.35 7.20
C GLY A 133 37.85 26.03 5.96
N ASP A 134 38.52 27.05 5.43
CA ASP A 134 39.61 26.90 4.46
C ASP A 134 40.81 26.19 5.12
N GLY A 135 41.28 25.12 4.49
CA GLY A 135 42.41 24.33 4.99
C GLY A 135 43.10 23.60 3.84
N LYS A 136 44.16 24.21 3.32
CA LYS A 136 45.10 23.69 2.32
C LYS A 136 45.87 22.49 2.91
N GLY A 137 45.87 21.35 2.22
CA GLY A 137 46.61 20.15 2.63
C GLY A 137 47.03 19.30 1.41
N ASP A 138 48.33 19.05 1.31
CA ASP A 138 49.03 18.30 0.26
C ASP A 138 48.59 16.82 0.13
N PRO A 139 48.87 16.14 -1.01
CA PRO A 139 48.35 14.80 -1.28
C PRO A 139 49.12 13.73 -0.49
N LYS A 140 48.42 13.03 0.41
CA LYS A 140 48.94 11.81 1.04
C LYS A 140 48.34 10.58 0.37
N ALA A 141 49.25 9.84 -0.28
CA ALA A 141 49.24 8.41 -0.60
C ALA A 141 47.91 7.65 -0.41
N GLU A 142 47.32 7.27 -1.54
CA GLU A 142 46.26 6.27 -1.64
C GLU A 142 46.75 4.93 -1.06
N LYS A 143 46.40 4.67 0.20
CA LYS A 143 46.15 3.30 0.64
C LYS A 143 44.70 3.02 0.28
N GLY A 144 44.48 2.13 -0.69
CA GLY A 144 43.16 1.60 -1.00
C GLY A 144 42.59 0.91 0.23
N GLU A 145 41.87 1.67 1.05
CA GLU A 145 40.93 1.12 2.01
C GLU A 145 39.83 0.48 1.17
N GLU A 146 39.91 -0.83 0.98
CA GLU A 146 38.76 -1.62 0.53
C GLU A 146 37.66 -1.41 1.58
N THR A 147 36.78 -0.44 1.31
CA THR A 147 35.56 -0.28 2.09
C THR A 147 34.88 -1.65 2.15
N PRO A 148 34.53 -2.17 3.34
CA PRO A 148 33.97 -3.51 3.46
C PRO A 148 32.73 -3.58 2.55
N ARG A 149 32.78 -4.47 1.56
CA ARG A 149 31.70 -4.62 0.58
C ARG A 149 30.43 -4.95 1.35
N ARG A 150 29.47 -4.03 1.32
CA ARG A 150 28.15 -4.28 1.90
C ARG A 150 27.57 -5.52 1.21
N PRO A 151 26.93 -6.43 1.95
CA PRO A 151 26.26 -7.57 1.34
C PRO A 151 25.22 -7.08 0.32
N PRO A 152 25.01 -7.82 -0.77
CA PRO A 152 24.03 -7.44 -1.78
C PRO A 152 22.63 -7.34 -1.17
N PRO A 153 21.77 -6.45 -1.69
CA PRO A 153 20.41 -6.32 -1.21
C PRO A 153 19.61 -7.61 -1.42
N LEU A 154 18.68 -7.89 -0.52
CA LEU A 154 17.79 -9.03 -0.64
C LEU A 154 16.75 -8.78 -1.73
N ARG A 155 16.75 -9.65 -2.74
CA ARG A 155 15.76 -9.67 -3.81
C ARG A 155 14.36 -9.97 -3.28
N LEU A 156 13.44 -9.04 -3.51
CA LEU A 156 12.03 -9.12 -3.14
C LEU A 156 11.17 -9.04 -4.40
N LEU A 157 10.23 -9.98 -4.55
CA LEU A 157 9.16 -9.88 -5.53
C LEU A 157 7.89 -9.37 -4.86
N GLU A 158 7.43 -8.19 -5.26
CA GLU A 158 6.17 -7.61 -4.82
C GLU A 158 5.11 -7.78 -5.89
N VAL A 159 4.14 -8.64 -5.61
CA VAL A 159 3.01 -8.93 -6.50
C VAL A 159 1.83 -8.04 -6.10
N GLY A 160 1.17 -7.45 -7.09
CA GLY A 160 0.06 -6.53 -6.87
C GLY A 160 0.50 -5.15 -6.39
N ALA A 161 1.70 -4.72 -6.78
CA ALA A 161 2.24 -3.42 -6.38
C ALA A 161 1.44 -2.29 -7.03
N LEU A 162 0.99 -1.32 -6.23
CA LEU A 162 0.25 -0.14 -6.72
C LEU A 162 1.08 1.15 -6.72
N SER A 163 2.27 1.11 -6.11
CA SER A 163 3.21 2.24 -6.10
C SER A 163 4.66 1.76 -6.06
N THR A 164 5.52 2.47 -6.79
CA THR A 164 6.99 2.40 -6.75
C THR A 164 7.60 3.02 -5.51
N SER A 165 6.80 3.72 -4.70
CA SER A 165 7.23 4.44 -3.49
C SER A 165 6.70 3.84 -2.19
N ASN A 166 6.19 2.60 -2.24
CA ASN A 166 5.75 1.86 -1.05
C ASN A 166 6.90 1.63 -0.06
N THR A 167 6.62 1.16 1.15
CA THR A 167 7.64 1.00 2.19
C THR A 167 8.74 0.02 1.79
N CYS A 168 8.44 -1.15 1.20
CA CYS A 168 9.46 -2.09 0.73
C CYS A 168 10.44 -1.41 -0.25
N SER A 169 9.92 -0.60 -1.15
CA SER A 169 10.66 0.12 -2.18
C SER A 169 11.66 1.15 -1.65
N ARG A 170 11.51 1.55 -0.39
CA ARG A 170 12.34 2.58 0.26
C ARG A 170 13.37 1.99 1.20
N VAL A 171 13.40 0.66 1.36
CA VAL A 171 14.39 -0.03 2.18
C VAL A 171 15.60 -0.31 1.31
N GLY A 172 16.72 0.36 1.58
CA GLY A 172 17.98 0.17 0.83
C GLY A 172 18.63 -1.21 0.97
N LEU A 173 18.03 -2.10 1.77
CA LEU A 173 18.42 -3.51 1.91
C LEU A 173 17.64 -4.45 0.98
N LEU A 174 16.65 -3.93 0.25
CA LEU A 174 15.77 -4.72 -0.62
C LEU A 174 15.95 -4.30 -2.08
N ASP A 175 16.17 -5.30 -2.94
CA ASP A 175 16.06 -5.13 -4.39
C ASP A 175 14.67 -5.57 -4.82
N VAL A 176 13.78 -4.59 -5.05
CA VAL A 176 12.34 -4.84 -5.20
C VAL A 176 11.96 -4.90 -6.68
N THR A 177 11.61 -6.09 -7.14
CA THR A 177 10.90 -6.33 -8.40
C THR A 177 9.39 -6.18 -8.16
N ARG A 178 8.74 -5.27 -8.88
CA ARG A 178 7.30 -4.98 -8.73
C ARG A 178 6.54 -5.48 -9.93
N ILE A 179 5.50 -6.27 -9.71
CA ILE A 179 4.58 -6.72 -10.75
C ILE A 179 3.13 -6.42 -10.38
N ASP A 180 2.31 -6.19 -11.39
CA ASP A 180 0.85 -6.08 -11.26
C ASP A 180 0.18 -6.60 -12.53
N LEU A 181 -1.03 -7.14 -12.43
CA LEU A 181 -1.76 -7.66 -13.59
C LEU A 181 -2.19 -6.55 -14.55
N HIS A 182 -2.44 -5.35 -14.02
CA HIS A 182 -2.97 -4.21 -14.75
C HIS A 182 -2.24 -2.90 -14.37
N SER A 183 -0.92 -2.93 -14.32
CA SER A 183 -0.10 -1.80 -13.87
C SER A 183 -0.46 -0.48 -14.57
N GLN A 184 -0.64 0.59 -13.78
CA GLN A 184 -0.83 1.97 -14.26
C GLN A 184 0.34 2.88 -13.85
N GLU A 185 1.42 2.32 -13.31
CA GLU A 185 2.55 3.09 -12.79
C GLU A 185 3.86 2.68 -13.46
N LYS A 186 4.57 3.68 -13.98
CA LYS A 186 5.91 3.47 -14.55
C LYS A 186 6.83 2.90 -13.47
N GLY A 187 7.54 1.82 -13.79
CA GLY A 187 8.40 1.11 -12.85
C GLY A 187 7.74 -0.08 -12.15
N ILE A 188 6.47 -0.37 -12.44
CA ILE A 188 5.79 -1.62 -12.07
C ILE A 188 5.52 -2.40 -13.35
N LEU A 189 6.06 -3.62 -13.43
CA LEU A 189 5.92 -4.49 -14.60
C LEU A 189 4.48 -5.00 -14.69
N GLN A 190 3.83 -4.83 -15.84
CA GLN A 190 2.56 -5.50 -16.09
C GLN A 190 2.82 -6.99 -16.41
N GLN A 191 2.52 -7.88 -15.46
CA GLN A 191 2.77 -9.32 -15.59
C GLN A 191 1.85 -10.13 -14.67
N ASP A 192 1.34 -11.26 -15.16
CA ASP A 192 0.66 -12.24 -14.33
C ASP A 192 1.67 -13.13 -13.57
N PHE A 193 1.57 -13.17 -12.25
CA PHE A 193 2.36 -14.04 -11.39
C PHE A 193 2.16 -15.54 -11.68
N MET A 194 0.94 -15.93 -12.05
CA MET A 194 0.59 -17.31 -12.37
C MET A 194 1.26 -17.77 -13.67
N GLU A 195 1.46 -16.86 -14.61
CA GLU A 195 2.12 -17.13 -15.90
C GLU A 195 3.63 -16.88 -15.87
N ARG A 196 4.13 -16.06 -14.93
CA ARG A 196 5.57 -15.80 -14.77
C ARG A 196 6.36 -17.11 -14.71
N PRO A 197 7.37 -17.34 -15.58
CA PRO A 197 8.17 -18.56 -15.59
C PRO A 197 8.71 -18.95 -14.22
N LEU A 198 8.90 -20.26 -14.01
CA LEU A 198 9.62 -20.73 -12.84
C LEU A 198 11.12 -20.46 -13.04
N PRO A 199 11.84 -20.08 -11.97
CA PRO A 199 13.28 -19.91 -12.05
C PRO A 199 13.94 -21.23 -12.42
N THR A 200 14.96 -21.15 -13.27
CA THR A 200 15.74 -22.29 -13.74
C THR A 200 16.96 -22.57 -12.85
N CYS A 201 17.41 -21.56 -12.09
CA CYS A 201 18.48 -21.65 -11.11
C CYS A 201 18.17 -20.80 -9.85
N ASP A 202 19.00 -20.93 -8.81
CA ASP A 202 18.79 -20.23 -7.53
C ASP A 202 19.03 -18.71 -7.65
N GLU A 203 19.88 -18.30 -8.60
CA GLU A 203 20.13 -16.91 -8.95
C GLU A 203 18.93 -16.23 -9.63
N GLU A 204 17.84 -16.94 -9.94
CA GLU A 204 16.58 -16.36 -10.44
C GLU A 204 15.48 -16.33 -9.37
N LYS A 205 15.68 -17.00 -8.23
CA LYS A 205 14.73 -17.03 -7.12
C LYS A 205 14.73 -15.74 -6.31
N PHE A 206 13.63 -15.42 -5.68
CA PHE A 206 13.56 -14.28 -4.75
C PHE A 206 13.80 -14.74 -3.33
N HIS A 207 14.47 -13.93 -2.50
CA HIS A 207 14.58 -14.23 -1.07
C HIS A 207 13.24 -13.97 -0.36
N ILE A 208 12.47 -13.00 -0.85
CA ILE A 208 11.18 -12.61 -0.28
C ILE A 208 10.14 -12.50 -1.40
N ILE A 209 8.95 -13.04 -1.17
CA ILE A 209 7.79 -12.84 -2.05
C ILE A 209 6.64 -12.25 -1.24
N SER A 210 6.22 -11.05 -1.61
CA SER A 210 5.06 -10.36 -1.03
C SER A 210 3.82 -10.59 -1.89
N LEU A 211 2.80 -11.21 -1.31
CA LEU A 211 1.47 -11.45 -1.91
C LEU A 211 0.38 -10.69 -1.15
N SER A 212 0.66 -9.47 -0.68
CA SER A 212 -0.25 -8.75 0.22
C SER A 212 -1.62 -8.51 -0.42
N LEU A 213 -2.67 -9.07 0.19
CA LEU A 213 -4.05 -9.09 -0.32
C LEU A 213 -4.27 -9.77 -1.69
N VAL A 214 -3.24 -10.09 -2.45
CA VAL A 214 -3.30 -10.70 -3.80
C VAL A 214 -4.07 -12.02 -3.79
N LEU A 215 -3.81 -12.88 -2.80
CA LEU A 215 -4.48 -14.18 -2.67
C LEU A 215 -6.01 -14.05 -2.57
N ASN A 216 -6.53 -12.92 -2.10
CA ASN A 216 -7.98 -12.69 -1.99
C ASN A 216 -8.67 -12.48 -3.34
N TYR A 217 -7.91 -12.15 -4.39
CA TYR A 217 -8.42 -11.92 -5.74
C TYR A 217 -8.47 -13.19 -6.59
N VAL A 218 -7.85 -14.27 -6.14
CA VAL A 218 -7.88 -15.55 -6.84
C VAL A 218 -9.23 -16.22 -6.59
N SER A 219 -9.97 -16.49 -7.68
CA SER A 219 -11.41 -16.78 -7.65
C SER A 219 -11.79 -18.09 -6.93
N ASN A 220 -10.94 -19.11 -6.99
CA ASN A 220 -11.21 -20.45 -6.46
C ASN A 220 -10.06 -20.97 -5.56
N SER A 221 -10.35 -21.96 -4.73
CA SER A 221 -9.37 -22.56 -3.80
C SER A 221 -8.23 -23.28 -4.49
N ALA A 222 -8.48 -23.99 -5.60
CA ALA A 222 -7.45 -24.71 -6.33
C ALA A 222 -6.39 -23.77 -6.91
N SER A 223 -6.81 -22.69 -7.59
CA SER A 223 -5.91 -21.65 -8.09
C SER A 223 -5.16 -20.93 -6.96
N ARG A 224 -5.77 -20.73 -5.79
CA ARG A 224 -5.07 -20.20 -4.61
C ARG A 224 -3.96 -21.14 -4.13
N GLY A 225 -4.25 -22.43 -4.03
CA GLY A 225 -3.25 -23.45 -3.71
C GLY A 225 -2.12 -23.48 -4.75
N GLN A 226 -2.46 -23.33 -6.03
CA GLN A 226 -1.46 -23.25 -7.10
C GLN A 226 -0.59 -22.00 -6.99
N MET A 227 -1.17 -20.84 -6.65
CA MET A 227 -0.41 -19.61 -6.40
C MET A 227 0.61 -19.82 -5.26
N LEU A 228 0.19 -20.43 -4.15
CA LEU A 228 1.07 -20.74 -3.02
C LEU A 228 2.20 -21.72 -3.41
N LYS A 229 1.91 -22.76 -4.21
CA LYS A 229 2.95 -23.65 -4.75
C LYS A 229 3.96 -22.92 -5.64
N ARG A 230 3.51 -21.91 -6.40
CA ARG A 230 4.43 -21.10 -7.21
C ARG A 230 5.30 -20.21 -6.34
N THR A 231 4.80 -19.71 -5.21
CA THR A 231 5.62 -18.97 -4.23
C THR A 231 6.78 -19.82 -3.75
N THR A 232 6.53 -21.07 -3.33
CA THR A 232 7.60 -21.95 -2.83
C THR A 232 8.62 -22.30 -3.92
N ALA A 233 8.18 -22.47 -5.17
CA ALA A 233 9.08 -22.73 -6.29
C ALA A 233 9.93 -21.50 -6.70
N LYS A 234 9.41 -20.29 -6.46
CA LYS A 234 10.07 -19.02 -6.78
C LYS A 234 10.90 -18.43 -5.64
N CYS A 235 10.79 -18.99 -4.44
CA CYS A 235 11.48 -18.50 -3.25
C CYS A 235 12.77 -19.28 -3.03
N ALA A 236 13.86 -18.56 -2.77
CA ALA A 236 15.11 -19.15 -2.29
C ALA A 236 14.88 -19.76 -0.90
N ARG A 237 15.63 -20.81 -0.58
CA ARG A 237 15.60 -21.47 0.73
C ARG A 237 16.65 -20.85 1.64
#